data_AF-A0A8J1YAV6-F1
#
_entry.id   AF-A0A8J1YAV6-F1
#
_cell.length_a   1.000
_cell.length_b   1.000
_cell.length_c   1.000
_cell.angle_alpha   90.00
_cell.angle_beta   90.00
_cell.angle_gamma   90.00
#
_symmetry.space_group_name_H-M   'P 1'
#
loop_
_entity.id
_entity.type
_entity.pdbx_description
1 polymer ?
#
loop_
_entity_poly.entity_id
_entity_poly.type
_entity_poly.pdbx_seq_one_letter_code
_entity_poly.pdbx_strand_id
1 'polypeptide(L)'
;VTIRGENLGVDARDLIGLKICGVDCHLAAEWKSSSKIIARTGLGKGKGDVIVMTRSGGVGSCTVGFRGFFVQTGPLQESAVWVDETARYAMVDGRHRPQS
;
A
#
# COMPACT_ATOMS: atom_id res chain seq x y z
N VAL A 1 6.30 -0.99 3.06
CA VAL A 1 7.11 -1.43 1.91
C VAL A 1 8.31 -0.52 1.77
N THR A 2 9.52 -1.07 1.65
CA THR A 2 10.73 -0.29 1.39
C THR A 2 11.17 -0.58 -0.04
N ILE A 3 11.15 0.45 -0.89
CA ILE A 3 11.56 0.37 -2.29
C ILE A 3 13.02 0.80 -2.38
N ARG A 4 13.83 -0.03 -3.03
CA ARG A 4 15.26 0.20 -3.29
C ARG A 4 15.50 0.19 -4.78
N GLY A 5 16.37 1.07 -5.26
CA GLY A 5 16.69 1.20 -6.68
C GLY A 5 17.67 2.34 -6.92
N GLU A 6 17.67 2.85 -8.14
CA GLU A 6 18.52 3.95 -8.60
C GLU A 6 17.65 5.03 -9.24
N ASN A 7 18.11 6.29 -9.18
CA ASN A 7 17.43 7.43 -9.78
C ASN A 7 15.95 7.58 -9.38
N LEU A 8 15.62 7.28 -8.12
CA LEU A 8 14.27 7.39 -7.54
C LEU A 8 13.84 8.84 -7.25
N GLY A 9 14.40 9.79 -7.99
CA GLY A 9 14.18 11.23 -7.86
C GLY A 9 15.36 11.96 -7.21
N VAL A 10 15.52 13.23 -7.57
CA VAL A 10 16.60 14.10 -7.04
C VAL A 10 16.27 14.67 -5.66
N ASP A 11 14.99 14.85 -5.37
CA ASP A 11 14.45 15.31 -4.09
C ASP A 11 13.04 14.76 -3.87
N ALA A 12 12.45 15.03 -2.70
CA ALA A 12 11.12 14.54 -2.35
C ALA A 12 9.99 15.09 -3.25
N ARG A 13 10.15 16.30 -3.82
CA ARG A 13 9.17 16.91 -4.73
C ARG A 13 9.28 16.35 -6.15
N ASP A 14 10.39 15.70 -6.47
CA ASP A 14 10.61 15.07 -7.75
C ASP A 14 9.81 13.77 -7.90
N LEU A 15 9.48 13.10 -6.80
CA LEU A 15 8.54 11.98 -6.78
C LEU A 15 7.12 12.53 -7.00
N ILE A 16 6.53 12.25 -8.17
CA ILE A 16 5.19 12.72 -8.55
C ILE A 16 4.15 11.60 -8.59
N GLY A 17 4.57 10.35 -8.42
CA GLY A 17 3.65 9.24 -8.29
C GLY A 17 4.31 7.91 -7.95
N LEU A 18 3.54 7.05 -7.31
CA LEU A 18 3.95 5.70 -6.95
C LEU A 18 2.77 4.75 -7.07
N LYS A 19 2.89 3.70 -7.87
CA LYS A 19 1.89 2.62 -7.94
C LYS A 19 2.52 1.29 -7.54
N ILE A 20 1.84 0.54 -6.68
CA ILE A 20 2.24 -0.82 -6.26
C ILE A 20 1.05 -1.74 -6.53
N CYS A 21 1.24 -2.76 -7.38
CA CYS A 21 0.16 -3.65 -7.81
C CYS A 21 -1.08 -2.90 -8.35
N GLY A 22 -0.87 -1.80 -9.07
CA GLY A 22 -1.94 -0.95 -9.60
C GLY A 22 -2.61 -0.03 -8.58
N VAL A 23 -2.28 -0.12 -7.29
CA VAL A 23 -2.79 0.76 -6.23
C VAL A 23 -1.92 2.01 -6.16
N ASP A 24 -2.56 3.19 -6.19
CA ASP A 24 -1.87 4.45 -5.95
C ASP A 24 -1.42 4.54 -4.49
N CYS A 25 -0.11 4.65 -4.30
CA CYS A 25 0.54 4.72 -3.01
C CYS A 25 1.28 6.05 -2.83
N HIS A 26 1.13 7.03 -3.72
CA HIS A 26 1.92 8.28 -3.70
C HIS A 26 1.73 9.07 -2.40
N LEU A 27 0.48 9.24 -1.94
CA LEU A 27 0.18 9.96 -0.70
C LEU A 27 0.75 9.28 0.55
N ALA A 28 0.93 7.96 0.49
CA ALA A 28 1.51 7.16 1.57
C ALA A 28 3.02 6.92 1.40
N ALA A 29 3.62 7.52 0.37
CA ALA A 29 5.03 7.40 0.06
C ALA A 29 5.85 8.51 0.73
N GLU A 30 7.00 8.12 1.25
CA GLU A 30 8.00 8.99 1.83
C GLU A 30 9.31 8.75 1.10
N TRP A 31 9.74 9.75 0.33
CA TRP A 31 11.04 9.74 -0.30
C TRP A 31 12.14 9.94 0.76
N LYS A 32 13.20 9.12 0.71
CA LYS A 32 14.33 9.20 1.65
C LYS A 32 15.64 9.56 0.97
N SER A 33 15.86 9.05 -0.23
CA SER A 33 17.03 9.34 -1.05
C SER A 33 16.77 8.92 -2.50
N SER A 34 17.68 9.26 -3.41
CA SER A 34 17.66 8.81 -4.81
C SER A 34 17.71 7.29 -5.00
N SER A 35 17.88 6.54 -3.91
CA SER A 35 17.92 5.07 -3.89
C SER A 35 16.96 4.42 -2.90
N LYS A 36 16.09 5.21 -2.24
CA LYS A 36 15.16 4.70 -1.23
C LYS A 36 13.86 5.49 -1.15
N ILE A 37 12.76 4.77 -1.22
CA ILE A 37 11.41 5.24 -0.89
C ILE A 37 10.78 4.29 0.14
N ILE A 38 10.08 4.83 1.13
CA ILE A 38 9.28 4.05 2.07
C ILE A 38 7.82 4.33 1.75
N ALA A 39 6.99 3.30 1.59
CA ALA A 39 5.58 3.48 1.27
C ALA A 39 4.71 2.47 2.00
N ARG A 40 3.42 2.80 2.15
CA ARG A 40 2.38 1.84 2.56
C ARG A 40 1.47 1.57 1.37
N THR A 41 1.25 0.30 1.07
CA THR A 41 0.31 -0.13 0.03
C THR A 41 -1.00 -0.55 0.67
N GLY A 42 -2.12 -0.31 -0.01
CA GLY A 42 -3.42 -0.86 0.36
C GLY A 42 -3.50 -2.37 0.12
N LEU A 43 -4.69 -2.93 0.31
CA LEU A 43 -5.01 -4.34 0.08
C LEU A 43 -4.84 -4.70 -1.41
N GLY A 44 -3.62 -5.00 -1.82
CA GLY A 44 -3.30 -5.51 -3.15
C GLY A 44 -3.52 -7.02 -3.22
N LYS A 45 -4.03 -7.51 -4.35
CA LYS A 45 -4.13 -8.95 -4.64
C LYS A 45 -3.12 -9.35 -5.69
N GLY A 46 -2.31 -10.37 -5.40
CA GLY A 46 -1.46 -11.02 -6.38
C GLY A 46 -0.12 -10.32 -6.62
N LYS A 47 0.65 -10.87 -7.56
CA LYS A 47 1.93 -10.30 -8.02
C LYS A 47 1.64 -9.12 -8.96
N GLY A 48 2.27 -7.98 -8.72
CA GLY A 48 2.16 -6.82 -9.57
C GLY A 48 3.42 -5.95 -9.51
N ASP A 49 3.47 -4.99 -10.42
CA ASP A 49 4.65 -4.15 -10.60
C ASP A 49 4.71 -3.03 -9.56
N VAL A 50 5.93 -2.53 -9.35
CA VAL A 50 6.22 -1.31 -8.60
C VAL A 50 6.64 -0.24 -9.61
N ILE A 51 5.79 0.76 -9.80
CA ILE A 51 5.99 1.82 -10.78
C ILE A 51 6.24 3.13 -10.03
N VAL A 52 7.44 3.67 -10.17
CA VAL A 52 7.83 4.97 -9.61
C VAL A 52 7.79 6.01 -10.73
N MET A 53 7.18 7.16 -10.50
CA MET A 53 7.12 8.25 -11.47
C MET A 53 7.80 9.47 -10.88
N THR A 54 8.83 9.95 -11.57
CA THR A 54 9.55 11.17 -11.20
C THR A 54 9.35 12.25 -12.25
N ARG A 55 9.40 13.52 -11.84
CA ARG A 55 9.33 14.65 -12.78
C ARG A 55 10.59 14.71 -13.66
N SER A 56 11.76 14.41 -13.10
CA SER A 56 13.05 14.43 -13.81
C SER A 56 13.26 13.25 -14.76
N GLY A 57 12.81 12.05 -14.40
CA GLY A 57 13.10 10.79 -15.10
C GLY A 57 11.90 10.09 -15.73
N GLY A 58 10.69 10.62 -15.53
CA GLY A 58 9.46 10.02 -16.05
C GLY A 58 9.08 8.73 -15.34
N VAL A 59 8.56 7.77 -16.09
CA VAL A 59 8.08 6.48 -15.56
C VAL A 59 9.25 5.51 -15.45
N GLY A 60 9.56 5.10 -14.22
CA GLY A 60 10.59 4.09 -13.94
C GLY A 60 10.14 2.67 -14.24
N SER A 61 11.12 1.78 -14.45
CA SER A 61 10.93 0.35 -14.61
C SER A 61 11.34 -0.41 -13.35
N CYS A 62 10.70 -1.56 -13.08
CA CYS A 62 11.10 -2.45 -12.00
C CYS A 62 11.21 -3.89 -12.52
N THR A 63 12.28 -4.59 -12.15
CA THR A 63 12.50 -6.00 -12.52
C THR A 63 11.93 -6.97 -11.49
N VAL A 64 11.54 -6.47 -10.31
CA VAL A 64 10.98 -7.26 -9.22
C VAL A 64 9.50 -6.94 -9.03
N GLY A 65 8.69 -7.98 -8.88
CA GLY A 65 7.26 -7.82 -8.59
C GLY A 65 7.01 -7.80 -7.08
N PHE A 66 6.06 -6.98 -6.64
CA PHE A 66 5.50 -7.04 -5.29
C PHE A 66 4.33 -8.02 -5.28
N ARG A 67 4.21 -8.87 -4.24
CA ARG A 67 3.04 -9.73 -4.07
C ARG A 67 2.20 -9.23 -2.91
N GLY A 68 1.06 -8.63 -3.23
CA GLY A 68 0.04 -8.28 -2.26
C GLY A 68 -0.71 -9.54 -1.80
N PHE A 69 -0.84 -9.70 -0.49
CA PHE A 69 -1.64 -10.76 0.11
C PHE A 69 -2.95 -10.19 0.60
N PHE A 70 -4.06 -10.72 0.09
CA PHE A 70 -5.37 -10.54 0.67
C PHE A 70 -5.66 -11.76 1.52
N VAL A 71 -5.40 -11.65 2.83
CA VAL A 71 -5.68 -12.72 3.77
C VAL A 71 -7.03 -12.44 4.42
N GLN A 72 -8.04 -13.24 4.09
CA GLN A 72 -9.24 -13.35 4.93
C GLN A 72 -8.92 -14.34 6.04
N THR A 73 -8.60 -13.83 7.22
CA THR A 73 -8.40 -14.63 8.42
C THR A 73 -9.76 -15.13 8.94
N GLY A 74 -9.88 -16.44 9.07
CA GLY A 74 -11.04 -17.06 9.72
C GLY A 74 -11.12 -16.70 11.22
N PRO A 75 -12.29 -16.86 11.87
CA PRO A 75 -12.48 -16.49 13.28
C PRO A 75 -11.52 -17.17 14.26
N LEU A 76 -11.06 -18.38 13.92
CA LEU A 76 -10.17 -19.20 14.75
C LEU A 76 -8.74 -19.27 14.18
N GLN A 77 -8.43 -18.47 13.15
CA GLN A 77 -7.15 -18.53 12.47
C GLN A 77 -6.20 -17.48 13.03
N GLU A 78 -5.04 -17.93 13.53
CA GLU A 78 -3.98 -17.02 13.98
C GLU A 78 -3.52 -16.10 12.85
N SER A 79 -3.33 -14.82 13.17
CA SER A 79 -2.92 -13.79 12.22
C SER A 79 -1.72 -13.02 12.77
N ALA A 80 -0.67 -12.91 11.96
CA ALA A 80 0.47 -12.02 12.22
C ALA A 80 0.20 -10.56 11.79
N VAL A 81 -0.97 -10.31 11.20
CA VAL A 81 -1.39 -8.99 10.72
C VAL A 81 -2.61 -8.55 11.54
N TRP A 82 -2.59 -7.32 12.04
CA TRP A 82 -3.73 -6.72 12.71
C TRP A 82 -4.93 -6.67 11.76
N VAL A 83 -5.99 -7.39 12.11
CA VAL A 83 -7.25 -7.41 11.37
C VAL A 83 -8.11 -6.28 11.91
N ASP A 84 -8.67 -5.46 11.03
CA ASP A 84 -9.68 -4.48 11.45
C ASP A 84 -10.98 -5.21 11.81
N GLU A 85 -11.29 -5.32 13.10
CA GLU A 85 -12.44 -6.06 13.62
C GLU A 85 -13.74 -5.24 13.60
N THR A 86 -13.69 -3.95 13.28
CA THR A 86 -14.84 -3.04 13.31
C THR A 86 -15.95 -3.47 12.35
N ALA A 87 -15.59 -4.10 11.21
CA ALA A 87 -16.55 -4.66 10.27
C ALA A 87 -17.34 -5.87 10.81
N ARG A 88 -16.80 -6.61 11.81
CA ARG A 88 -17.48 -7.78 12.38
C ARG A 88 -18.61 -7.40 13.33
N TYR A 89 -18.51 -6.25 13.99
CA TYR A 89 -19.55 -5.77 14.91
C TYR A 89 -20.81 -5.26 14.19
N ALA A 90 -20.70 -4.82 12.94
CA ALA A 90 -21.84 -4.33 12.16
C ALA A 90 -22.86 -5.42 11.80
N MET A 91 -22.46 -6.69 11.74
CA MET A 91 -23.36 -7.81 11.46
C MET A 91 -24.01 -8.42 12.70
N VAL A 92 -23.51 -8.08 13.90
CA VAL A 92 -24.04 -8.57 15.18
C VAL A 92 -25.02 -7.57 15.81
N ASP A 93 -24.88 -6.27 15.52
CA ASP A 93 -25.70 -5.23 16.13
C ASP A 93 -26.96 -4.87 15.32
N GLY A 94 -27.79 -5.87 15.06
CA GLY A 94 -29.18 -5.68 14.62
C GLY A 94 -30.12 -5.22 15.75
N ARG A 95 -29.63 -4.58 16.81
CA ARG A 95 -30.46 -4.18 17.96
C ARG A 95 -30.51 -2.66 18.10
N HIS A 96 -31.58 -2.12 17.51
CA HIS A 96 -32.29 -0.90 17.91
C HIS A 96 -31.67 -0.09 19.07
N ARG A 97 -31.20 1.12 18.76
CA ARG A 97 -31.25 2.24 19.71
C ARG A 97 -32.15 3.35 19.14
N PRO A 98 -33.17 3.80 19.88
CA PRO A 98 -34.02 4.91 19.44
C PRO A 98 -33.21 6.21 19.41
N GLN A 99 -33.44 6.99 18.37
CA GLN A 99 -32.95 8.37 18.27
C GLN A 99 -33.71 9.25 19.27
N SER A 100 -32.96 9.98 20.09
CA SER A 100 -33.47 11.12 20.87
C SER A 100 -33.39 12.40 20.05
#